data_AF-A0A4S0QUI7-F1
#
_entry.id   AF-A0A4S0QUI7-F1
#
_cell.length_a   1.000
_cell.length_b   1.000
_cell.length_c   1.000
_cell.angle_alpha   90.00
_cell.angle_beta   90.00
_cell.angle_gamma   90.00
#
_symmetry.space_group_name_H-M   'P 1'
#
loop_
_entity.id
_entity.type
_entity.pdbx_description
1 polymer ?
#
loop_
_entity_poly.entity_id
_entity_poly.type
_entity_poly.pdbx_seq_one_letter_code
_entity_poly.pdbx_strand_id
1 'polypeptide(L)'
;AKQGFDAVTLDMQHGGHHEDSVLRGLVPVLAANKPALVRIPVGRFDMASRALDFGAEAVIAPMVNSVADARLFAAAMKYPPVGERSWGPTYAFPRHGRGDHAEWLRDTNQ
;
A
#
# COMPACT_ATOMS: atom_id res chain seq x y z
N ALA A 1 9.81 -9.34 -11.25
CA ALA A 1 10.68 -8.30 -10.67
C ALA A 1 12.03 -8.14 -11.38
N LYS A 2 12.74 -9.23 -11.74
CA LYS A 2 14.03 -9.16 -12.46
C LYS A 2 13.95 -8.71 -13.93
N GLN A 3 12.75 -8.43 -14.44
CA GLN A 3 12.53 -7.97 -15.80
C GLN A 3 12.66 -6.44 -15.88
N GLY A 4 12.75 -5.89 -17.09
CA GLY A 4 12.94 -4.47 -17.34
C GLY A 4 11.75 -3.55 -17.00
N PHE A 5 10.72 -4.03 -16.30
CA PHE A 5 9.59 -3.20 -15.89
C PHE A 5 9.95 -2.33 -14.66
N ASP A 6 9.37 -1.14 -14.61
CA ASP A 6 9.65 -0.17 -13.54
C ASP A 6 8.97 -0.54 -12.22
N ALA A 7 7.82 -1.21 -12.27
CA ALA A 7 7.06 -1.60 -11.10
C ALA A 7 6.38 -2.98 -11.28
N VAL A 8 5.94 -3.57 -10.18
CA VAL A 8 5.13 -4.80 -10.18
C VAL A 8 3.85 -4.54 -9.42
N THR A 9 2.70 -4.85 -10.02
CA THR A 9 1.39 -4.74 -9.36
C THR A 9 0.88 -6.13 -8.98
N LEU A 10 0.52 -6.30 -7.71
CA LEU A 10 -0.21 -7.47 -7.21
C LEU A 10 -1.71 -7.14 -7.25
N ASP A 11 -2.45 -7.85 -8.10
CA ASP A 11 -3.83 -7.52 -8.42
C ASP A 11 -4.84 -8.41 -7.66
N MET A 12 -5.62 -7.79 -6.78
CA MET A 12 -6.70 -8.42 -5.99
C MET A 12 -8.11 -8.19 -6.58
N GLN A 13 -8.25 -7.47 -7.70
CA GLN A 13 -9.57 -7.25 -8.33
C GLN A 13 -9.88 -8.37 -9.33
N HIS A 14 -8.96 -8.59 -10.27
CA HIS A 14 -9.12 -9.58 -11.35
C HIS A 14 -7.94 -10.56 -11.44
N GLY A 15 -6.86 -10.30 -10.70
CA GLY A 15 -5.74 -11.20 -10.57
C GLY A 15 -5.98 -12.29 -9.52
N GLY A 16 -5.02 -13.19 -9.37
CA GLY A 16 -5.07 -14.29 -8.41
C GLY A 16 -4.61 -13.92 -6.99
N HIS A 17 -4.40 -12.62 -6.70
CA HIS A 17 -3.91 -12.22 -5.38
C HIS A 17 -5.04 -12.02 -4.37
N HIS A 18 -4.75 -12.37 -3.12
CA HIS A 18 -5.56 -12.15 -1.94
C HIS A 18 -4.64 -11.63 -0.83
N GLU A 19 -5.19 -11.24 0.32
CA GLU A 19 -4.45 -10.51 1.36
C GLU A 19 -3.14 -11.20 1.78
N ASP A 20 -3.20 -12.50 2.06
CA ASP A 20 -2.03 -13.31 2.43
C ASP A 20 -1.00 -13.47 1.29
N SER A 21 -1.44 -13.63 0.04
CA SER A 21 -0.51 -13.71 -1.10
C SER A 21 0.08 -12.34 -1.47
N VAL A 22 -0.60 -11.24 -1.16
CA VAL A 22 -0.01 -9.89 -1.23
C VAL A 22 1.09 -9.73 -0.20
N LEU A 23 0.83 -10.03 1.08
CA LEU A 23 1.83 -9.92 2.14
C LEU A 23 3.14 -10.65 1.78
N ARG A 24 3.01 -11.89 1.27
CA ARG A 24 4.17 -12.70 0.85
C ARG A 24 4.76 -12.25 -0.48
N GLY A 25 3.93 -11.81 -1.42
CA GLY A 25 4.33 -11.40 -2.77
C GLY A 25 5.09 -10.08 -2.82
N LEU A 26 4.86 -9.18 -1.86
CA LEU A 26 5.59 -7.91 -1.77
C LEU A 26 7.08 -8.13 -1.49
N VAL A 27 7.43 -9.10 -0.64
CA VAL A 27 8.82 -9.37 -0.22
C VAL A 27 9.78 -9.58 -1.41
N PRO A 28 9.54 -10.51 -2.35
CA PRO A 28 10.45 -10.72 -3.49
C PRO A 28 10.49 -9.55 -4.48
N VAL A 29 9.45 -8.71 -4.55
CA VAL A 29 9.46 -7.51 -5.40
C VAL A 29 10.36 -6.45 -4.79
N LEU A 30 10.19 -6.18 -3.49
CA LEU A 30 11.03 -5.22 -2.75
C LEU A 30 12.49 -5.66 -2.70
N ALA A 31 12.76 -6.96 -2.49
CA ALA A 31 14.12 -7.52 -2.50
C ALA A 31 14.82 -7.38 -3.87
N ALA A 32 14.06 -7.18 -4.94
CA ALA A 32 14.58 -6.89 -6.27
C ALA A 32 14.73 -5.38 -6.55
N ASN A 33 14.58 -4.53 -5.52
CA ASN A 33 14.62 -3.06 -5.61
C ASN A 33 13.63 -2.51 -6.65
N LYS A 34 12.41 -3.07 -6.67
CA LYS A 34 11.31 -2.57 -7.52
C LYS A 34 10.16 -2.08 -6.65
N PRO A 35 9.53 -0.94 -7.01
CA PRO A 35 8.24 -0.55 -6.45
C PRO A 35 7.21 -1.66 -6.58
N ALA A 36 6.56 -1.97 -5.45
CA ALA A 36 5.53 -2.98 -5.36
C ALA A 36 4.17 -2.32 -5.12
N LEU A 37 3.27 -2.45 -6.08
CA LEU A 37 1.93 -1.86 -6.07
C LEU A 37 0.90 -2.93 -5.73
N VAL A 38 -0.22 -2.51 -5.13
CA VAL A 38 -1.36 -3.40 -4.86
C VAL A 38 -2.63 -2.79 -5.45
N ARG A 39 -3.31 -3.52 -6.34
CA ARG A 39 -4.68 -3.16 -6.76
C ARG A 39 -5.67 -3.84 -5.84
N ILE A 40 -6.39 -3.06 -5.05
CA ILE A 40 -7.31 -3.57 -4.03
C ILE A 40 -8.66 -3.99 -4.64
N PRO A 41 -9.46 -4.84 -3.96
CA PRO A 41 -10.81 -5.15 -4.39
C PRO A 41 -11.73 -3.91 -4.38
N VAL A 42 -12.78 -3.94 -5.21
CA VAL A 42 -13.80 -2.88 -5.22
C VAL A 42 -14.45 -2.76 -3.84
N GLY A 43 -14.58 -1.54 -3.33
CA GLY A 43 -15.24 -1.26 -2.04
C GLY A 43 -14.42 -1.64 -0.80
N ARG A 44 -13.16 -2.08 -0.95
CA ARG A 44 -12.28 -2.49 0.17
C ARG A 44 -11.17 -1.48 0.43
N PHE A 45 -11.52 -0.22 0.70
CA PHE A 45 -10.54 0.83 1.03
C PHE A 45 -9.79 0.56 2.34
N ASP A 46 -10.34 -0.26 3.24
CA ASP A 46 -9.61 -0.81 4.40
C ASP A 46 -8.34 -1.56 3.98
N MET A 47 -8.38 -2.22 2.81
CA MET A 47 -7.21 -2.91 2.26
C MET A 47 -6.12 -1.94 1.80
N ALA A 48 -6.42 -0.65 1.60
CA ALA A 48 -5.42 0.35 1.24
C ALA A 48 -4.42 0.57 2.39
N SER A 49 -4.92 0.85 3.59
CA SER A 49 -4.11 0.96 4.80
C SER A 49 -3.28 -0.29 5.05
N ARG A 50 -3.92 -1.46 4.90
CA ARG A 50 -3.28 -2.76 5.15
C ARG A 50 -2.22 -3.12 4.10
N ALA A 51 -2.46 -2.80 2.83
CA ALA A 51 -1.45 -2.98 1.77
C ALA A 51 -0.21 -2.12 2.04
N LEU A 52 -0.41 -0.87 2.45
CA LEU A 52 0.70 0.00 2.87
C LEU A 52 1.41 -0.54 4.12
N ASP A 53 0.69 -1.09 5.09
CA ASP A 53 1.27 -1.72 6.29
C ASP A 53 2.08 -2.98 5.96
N PHE A 54 1.68 -3.70 4.90
CA PHE A 54 2.43 -4.82 4.35
C PHE A 54 3.68 -4.38 3.58
N GLY A 55 3.84 -3.08 3.30
CA GLY A 55 4.97 -2.49 2.59
C GLY A 55 4.76 -2.31 1.09
N ALA A 56 3.52 -2.16 0.63
CA ALA A 56 3.27 -1.67 -0.72
C ALA A 56 3.72 -0.21 -0.82
N GLU A 57 4.33 0.14 -1.97
CA GLU A 57 4.76 1.52 -2.26
C GLU A 57 3.57 2.39 -2.67
N ALA A 58 2.60 1.79 -3.36
CA ALA A 58 1.38 2.47 -3.75
C ALA A 58 0.20 1.48 -3.88
N VAL A 59 -1.00 2.04 -3.78
CA VAL A 59 -2.25 1.30 -3.88
C VAL A 59 -3.06 1.85 -5.04
N ILE A 60 -3.67 0.96 -5.82
CA ILE A 60 -4.59 1.28 -6.91
C ILE A 60 -6.00 0.92 -6.44
N ALA A 61 -6.87 1.92 -6.30
CA ALA A 61 -8.30 1.72 -6.05
C ALA A 61 -9.06 1.63 -7.38
N PRO A 62 -9.67 0.49 -7.74
CA PRO A 62 -10.53 0.40 -8.91
C PRO A 62 -11.89 1.07 -8.65
N MET A 63 -12.56 1.49 -9.72
CA MET A 63 -13.96 1.95 -9.68
C MET A 63 -14.22 3.16 -8.77
N VAL A 64 -13.27 4.09 -8.67
CA VAL A 64 -13.50 5.41 -8.05
C VAL A 64 -14.39 6.23 -9.00
N ASN A 65 -15.68 6.32 -8.71
CA ASN A 65 -16.67 6.91 -9.61
C ASN A 65 -17.20 8.27 -9.12
N SER A 66 -16.79 8.69 -7.92
CA SER A 66 -17.21 9.96 -7.33
C SER A 66 -16.08 10.64 -6.58
N VAL A 67 -16.24 11.95 -6.34
CA VAL A 67 -15.35 12.71 -5.44
C VAL A 67 -15.38 12.15 -4.02
N ALA A 68 -16.52 11.62 -3.58
CA ALA A 68 -16.64 10.98 -2.27
C ALA A 68 -15.76 9.72 -2.17
N ASP A 69 -15.78 8.87 -3.21
CA ASP A 69 -14.92 7.68 -3.27
C ASP A 69 -13.44 8.07 -3.22
N ALA A 70 -13.05 9.09 -4.00
CA ALA A 70 -11.67 9.57 -4.04
C ALA A 70 -11.21 10.10 -2.67
N ARG A 71 -12.08 10.81 -1.95
CA ARG A 71 -11.80 11.30 -0.59
C ARG A 71 -11.65 10.17 0.41
N LEU A 72 -12.54 9.18 0.38
CA LEU A 72 -12.48 8.02 1.27
C LEU A 72 -11.20 7.20 1.02
N PHE A 73 -10.83 7.00 -0.25
CA PHE A 73 -9.60 6.32 -0.60
C PHE A 73 -8.36 7.10 -0.13
N ALA A 74 -8.31 8.41 -0.39
CA ALA A 74 -7.20 9.26 0.07
C ALA A 74 -7.06 9.27 1.60
N ALA A 75 -8.18 9.33 2.33
CA ALA A 75 -8.20 9.27 3.78
C ALA A 75 -7.62 7.92 4.30
N ALA A 76 -7.96 6.79 3.68
CA ALA A 76 -7.44 5.48 4.06
C ALA A 76 -5.92 5.30 3.81
N MET A 77 -5.31 6.14 2.98
CA MET A 77 -3.88 6.06 2.62
C MET A 77 -2.97 6.80 3.61
N LYS A 78 -3.50 7.80 4.34
CA LYS A 78 -2.71 8.76 5.13
C LYS A 78 -3.04 8.67 6.61
N TYR A 79 -2.03 8.80 7.47
CA TYR A 79 -2.23 8.85 8.92
C TYR A 79 -2.85 10.19 9.35
N PRO A 80 -3.48 10.26 10.54
CA PRO A 80 -3.87 11.53 11.14
C PRO A 80 -2.69 12.52 11.23
N PRO A 81 -2.93 13.84 11.04
CA PRO A 81 -4.23 14.49 10.85
C PRO A 81 -4.69 14.57 9.38
N VAL A 82 -3.89 14.07 8.42
CA VAL A 82 -4.16 14.23 6.97
C VAL A 82 -5.21 13.23 6.48
N GLY A 83 -5.24 12.03 7.09
CA GLY A 83 -6.22 11.00 6.80
C GLY A 83 -6.61 10.19 8.04
N GLU A 84 -7.12 8.99 7.79
CA GLU A 84 -7.76 8.11 8.76
C GLU A 84 -7.08 6.73 8.87
N ARG A 85 -5.92 6.55 8.22
CA ARG A 85 -5.13 5.31 8.35
C ARG A 85 -4.74 5.10 9.82
N SER A 86 -5.05 3.92 10.36
CA SER A 86 -4.64 3.53 11.70
C SER A 86 -3.20 3.03 11.73
N TRP A 87 -2.60 2.97 12.92
CA TRP A 87 -1.23 2.50 13.10
C TRP A 87 -1.12 0.98 13.02
N GLY A 88 -0.49 0.47 11.96
CA GLY A 88 -0.15 -0.94 11.82
C GLY A 88 1.08 -1.29 10.97
N PRO A 89 2.14 -0.44 10.82
CA PRO A 89 3.21 -0.66 9.85
C PRO A 89 4.22 -1.76 10.27
N THR A 90 3.76 -2.87 10.85
CA THR A 90 4.57 -3.99 11.37
C THR A 90 5.57 -4.52 10.35
N TYR A 91 5.20 -4.54 9.08
CA TYR A 91 6.09 -5.00 8.00
C TYR A 91 6.73 -3.85 7.24
N ALA A 92 6.01 -2.76 7.02
CA ALA A 92 6.49 -1.62 6.25
C ALA A 92 7.61 -0.85 6.96
N PHE A 93 7.45 -0.53 8.25
CA PHE A 93 8.40 0.28 9.00
C PHE A 93 9.80 -0.38 9.09
N PRO A 94 9.93 -1.66 9.48
CA PRO A 94 11.25 -2.32 9.50
C PRO A 94 11.91 -2.40 8.11
N ARG A 95 11.13 -2.43 7.03
CA ARG A 95 11.65 -2.50 5.65
C ARG A 95 12.20 -1.16 5.16
N HIS A 96 11.70 -0.05 5.69
CA HIS A 96 12.26 1.28 5.42
C HIS A 96 13.67 1.45 6.00
N GLY A 97 13.99 0.67 7.05
CA GLY A 97 15.35 0.47 7.53
C GLY A 97 16.04 1.71 8.11
N ARG A 98 15.29 2.80 8.32
CA ARG A 98 15.79 4.10 8.83
C ARG A 98 14.68 4.86 9.57
N GLY A 99 15.11 5.65 10.54
CA GLY A 99 14.29 6.60 11.29
C GLY A 99 13.57 6.00 12.50
N ASP A 100 12.92 6.88 13.26
CA ASP A 100 12.00 6.50 14.33
C ASP A 100 10.53 6.56 13.87
N HIS A 101 9.59 6.17 14.74
CA HIS A 101 8.16 6.23 14.41
C HIS A 101 7.67 7.66 14.11
N ALA A 102 8.29 8.68 14.72
CA ALA A 102 7.87 10.06 14.50
C ALA A 102 8.33 10.55 13.12
N GLU A 103 9.54 10.17 12.68
CA GLU A 103 10.04 10.40 11.32
C GLU A 103 9.18 9.69 10.28
N TRP A 104 8.88 8.40 10.50
CA TRP A 104 7.97 7.65 9.65
C TRP A 104 6.64 8.37 9.44
N LEU A 105 5.99 8.84 10.51
CA LEU A 105 4.71 9.54 10.44
C LEU A 105 4.79 10.88 9.70
N ARG A 106 5.92 11.59 9.81
CA ARG A 106 6.13 12.86 9.08
C ARG A 106 6.30 12.62 7.58
N ASP A 107 7.04 11.58 7.20
CA ASP A 107 7.48 11.38 5.82
C ASP A 107 6.44 10.61 4.99
N THR A 108 5.80 9.59 5.57
CA THR A 108 4.79 8.78 4.84
C THR A 108 3.51 9.54 4.49
N ASN A 109 3.27 10.66 5.16
CA ASN A 109 2.12 11.51 4.89
C ASN A 109 2.36 12.51 3.74
N GLN A 110 3.60 12.75 3.32
CA GLN A 110 3.91 13.56 2.12
C GLN A 110 3.44 12.86 0.84
#